data_AF-A0A433QDU9-F1
#
_entry.id   AF-A0A433QDU9-F1
#
_cell.length_a   1.000
_cell.length_b   1.000
_cell.length_c   1.000
_cell.angle_alpha   90.00
_cell.angle_beta   90.00
_cell.angle_gamma   90.00
#
_symmetry.space_group_name_H-M   'P 1'
#
loop_
_entity.id
_entity.type
_entity.pdbx_description
1 polymer ?
#
loop_
_entity_poly.entity_id
_entity_poly.type
_entity_poly.pdbx_seq_one_letter_code
_entity_poly.pdbx_strand_id
1 'polypeptide(L)' 'MSIRDRYLFVSSPVATKNLIAMDMMLKFATRYSKGVPCKLESLIMLPDRAPQNPEELKDLEVKHKVIMLYMWLR' A
#
# COMPACT_ATOMS: atom_id res chain seq x y z
N MET A 1 -11.85 -4.58 13.37
CA MET A 1 -10.45 -4.18 13.68
C MET A 1 -10.33 -3.85 15.14
N SER A 2 -9.32 -4.40 15.81
CA SER A 2 -8.98 -4.06 17.19
C SER A 2 -8.29 -2.69 17.28
N ILE A 3 -8.09 -2.18 18.50
CA ILE A 3 -7.25 -0.99 18.74
C ILE A 3 -5.80 -1.24 18.29
N ARG A 4 -5.28 -2.44 18.54
CA ARG A 4 -3.92 -2.84 18.13
C ARG A 4 -3.74 -2.75 16.61
N ASP A 5 -4.71 -3.26 15.85
CA ASP A 5 -4.65 -3.18 14.38
C ASP A 5 -4.66 -1.73 13.91
N ARG A 6 -5.56 -0.90 14.47
CA ARG A 6 -5.63 0.52 14.11
C ARG A 6 -4.32 1.25 14.41
N TYR A 7 -3.67 0.93 15.53
CA TYR A 7 -2.37 1.49 15.88
C TYR A 7 -1.29 1.11 14.85
N LEU A 8 -1.28 -0.13 14.38
CA LEU A 8 -0.35 -0.61 13.35
C LEU A 8 -0.54 0.14 12.02
N PHE A 9 -1.80 0.40 11.63
CA PHE A 9 -2.11 1.17 10.43
C PHE A 9 -1.64 2.64 10.54
N VAL A 10 -1.97 3.34 11.62
CA VAL A 10 -1.61 4.78 11.76
C VAL A 10 -0.12 5.01 11.97
N SER A 11 0.62 4.01 12.46
CA SER A 11 2.09 4.07 12.63
C SER A 11 2.85 3.64 11.38
N SER A 12 2.18 3.10 10.36
CA SER A 12 2.83 2.68 9.13
C SER A 12 3.43 3.88 8.37
N PRO A 13 4.60 3.72 7.73
CA PRO A 13 5.33 4.81 7.09
C PRO A 13 4.73 5.15 5.71
N VAL A 14 3.47 5.57 5.68
CA VAL A 14 2.76 5.96 4.46
C VAL A 14 2.82 7.48 4.28
N ALA A 15 3.12 7.92 3.06
CA ALA A 15 3.14 9.33 2.71
C ALA A 15 1.71 9.90 2.66
N THR A 16 1.26 10.53 3.74
CA THR A 16 -0.10 11.09 3.88
C THR A 16 -0.43 12.19 2.86
N LYS A 17 0.58 12.86 2.31
CA LYS A 17 0.44 13.86 1.24
C LYS A 17 0.11 13.25 -0.13
N ASN A 18 0.31 11.95 -0.31
CA ASN A 18 0.03 11.26 -1.56
C ASN A 18 -1.37 10.63 -1.49
N LEU A 19 -2.31 11.21 -2.25
CA LEU A 19 -3.71 10.76 -2.28
C LEU A 19 -3.85 9.29 -2.73
N ILE A 20 -2.99 8.82 -3.64
CA ILE A 20 -3.00 7.42 -4.10
C ILE A 20 -2.58 6.50 -2.96
N ALA A 21 -1.55 6.88 -2.21
CA ALA A 21 -1.08 6.11 -1.06
C ALA A 21 -2.16 6.05 0.04
N MET A 22 -2.88 7.15 0.26
CA MET A 22 -3.99 7.19 1.22
C MET A 22 -5.20 6.35 0.79
N ASP A 23 -5.57 6.39 -0.49
CA ASP A 23 -6.64 5.54 -1.05
C ASP A 23 -6.29 4.06 -0.91
N MET A 24 -5.03 3.69 -1.20
CA MET A 24 -4.55 2.33 -0.99
C MET A 24 -4.61 1.92 0.48
N MET A 25 -4.16 2.78 1.40
CA MET A 25 -4.24 2.53 2.84
C MET A 25 -5.69 2.25 3.30
N LEU A 26 -6.66 3.02 2.80
CA LEU A 26 -8.08 2.80 3.09
C LEU A 26 -8.57 1.45 2.55
N LYS A 27 -8.18 1.09 1.32
CA LYS A 27 -8.50 -0.22 0.73
C LYS A 27 -7.93 -1.37 1.56
N PHE A 28 -6.68 -1.25 2.04
CA PHE A 28 -6.07 -2.24 2.94
C PHE A 28 -6.83 -2.36 4.25
N ALA A 29 -7.07 -1.24 4.94
CA ALA A 29 -7.78 -1.26 6.23
C ALA A 29 -9.18 -1.86 6.07
N THR A 30 -9.88 -1.53 4.99
CA THR A 30 -11.21 -2.08 4.68
C THR A 30 -11.16 -3.58 4.45
N ARG A 31 -10.25 -4.09 3.62
CA ARG A 31 -10.12 -5.54 3.37
C ARG A 31 -9.68 -6.30 4.62
N TYR A 32 -8.72 -5.77 5.36
CA TYR A 32 -8.24 -6.33 6.62
C TYR A 32 -9.37 -6.41 7.65
N SER A 33 -10.19 -5.36 7.78
CA SER A 33 -11.35 -5.35 8.68
C SER A 33 -12.40 -6.43 8.38
N LYS A 34 -12.50 -6.86 7.12
CA LYS A 34 -13.41 -7.89 6.65
C LYS A 34 -12.82 -9.31 6.74
N GLY A 35 -11.58 -9.46 7.20
CA GLY A 35 -10.88 -10.74 7.27
C GLY A 35 -10.58 -11.36 5.90
N VAL A 36 -10.60 -10.55 4.83
CA VAL A 36 -10.33 -11.03 3.47
C VAL A 36 -8.82 -11.04 3.23
N PRO A 37 -8.24 -12.16 2.75
CA PRO A 37 -6.83 -12.20 2.38
C PRO A 37 -6.50 -11.16 1.29
N CYS A 38 -5.68 -10.17 1.62
CA CYS A 38 -5.10 -9.28 0.62
C CYS A 38 -3.93 -10.00 -0.05
N LYS A 39 -4.12 -10.46 -1.29
CA LYS A 39 -3.00 -10.91 -2.13
C LYS A 39 -2.34 -9.71 -2.78
N LEU A 40 -1.02 -9.61 -2.69
CA LEU A 40 -0.25 -8.49 -3.25
C LEU A 40 -0.48 -8.33 -4.76
N GLU A 41 -0.59 -9.45 -5.47
CA GLU A 41 -0.90 -9.51 -6.92
C GLU A 41 -2.22 -8.82 -7.28
N SER A 42 -3.20 -8.82 -6.37
CA SER A 42 -4.50 -8.19 -6.60
C SER A 42 -4.50 -6.67 -6.40
N LEU A 43 -3.38 -6.13 -5.89
CA LEU A 43 -3.25 -4.74 -5.45
C LEU A 43 -2.26 -3.95 -6.30
N ILE A 44 -1.23 -4.61 -6.81
CA ILE A 44 -0.16 -3.98 -7.58
C ILE A 44 0.23 -4.89 -8.74
N MET A 45 0.30 -4.30 -9.93
CA MET A 45 1.04 -4.89 -11.05
C MET A 45 2.43 -4.27 -11.10
N LEU A 46 3.45 -5.11 -10.92
CA LEU A 46 4.84 -4.70 -11.09
C LEU A 46 5.13 -4.54 -12.59
N PRO A 47 5.88 -3.51 -13.00
CA PRO A 47 6.29 -3.36 -14.39
C PRO A 47 7.38 -4.38 -14.74
N ASP A 48 7.33 -4.92 -15.96
CA ASP A 48 8.33 -5.87 -16.48
C ASP A 48 9.61 -5.18 -17.00
N ARG A 49 9.63 -3.84 -16.98
CA ARG A 49 10.74 -3.03 -17.49
C ARG A 49 11.09 -1.91 -16.52
N ALA A 50 12.33 -1.44 -16.61
CA ALA A 50 12.78 -0.26 -15.89
C ALA A 50 12.04 1.00 -16.37
N PRO A 51 11.75 1.96 -15.46
CA PRO A 51 11.13 3.22 -15.81
C PRO A 51 12.03 4.01 -16.77
N GLN A 52 11.44 4.61 -17.80
CA GLN A 52 12.14 5.37 -18.84
C GLN A 52 11.93 6.89 -18.69
N ASN A 53 11.08 7.32 -17.77
CA ASN A 53 10.80 8.72 -17.48
C ASN A 53 10.52 8.93 -15.97
N PRO A 54 10.62 10.17 -15.46
CA PRO A 54 10.38 10.48 -14.05
C PRO A 54 8.98 10.09 -13.54
N GLU A 55 7.98 10.14 -14.42
CA GLU A 55 6.60 9.78 -14.10
C GLU A 55 6.46 8.27 -13.81
N GLU A 56 7.07 7.42 -14.64
CA GLU A 56 7.16 5.97 -14.43
C GLU A 56 7.94 5.62 -13.16
N LEU A 57 9.01 6.37 -12.86
CA LEU A 57 9.75 6.20 -11.61
C LEU A 57 8.88 6.54 -10.39
N LYS A 58 8.12 7.64 -10.46
CA LYS A 58 7.20 8.05 -9.40
C LYS A 58 6.08 7.03 -9.17
N ASP A 59 5.55 6.43 -10.24
CA ASP A 59 4.59 5.32 -10.13
C ASP A 59 5.21 4.10 -9.43
N LEU A 60 6.44 3.74 -9.79
CA LEU A 60 7.17 2.65 -9.15
C LEU A 60 7.43 2.92 -7.66
N GLU A 61 7.78 4.14 -7.27
CA GLU A 61 7.92 4.55 -5.87
C GLU A 61 6.61 4.41 -5.08
N VAL A 62 5.47 4.73 -5.70
CA VAL A 62 4.15 4.55 -5.07
C VAL A 62 3.89 3.07 -4.86
N LYS A 63 4.10 2.22 -5.87
CA LYS A 63 3.96 0.77 -5.77
C LYS A 63 4.87 0.20 -4.67
N HIS A 64 6.12 0.64 -4.61
CA HIS A 64 7.06 0.24 -3.55
C HIS A 64 6.52 0.56 -2.14
N LYS A 65 5.99 1.77 -1.92
CA LYS A 65 5.38 2.17 -0.63
C LYS A 65 4.19 1.29 -0.25
N VAL A 66 3.39 0.89 -1.24
CA VAL A 66 2.25 0.00 -1.01
C VAL A 66 2.71 -1.42 -0.63
N ILE A 67 3.79 -1.92 -1.25
CA ILE A 67 4.43 -3.20 -0.86
C ILE A 67 4.96 -3.13 0.57
N MET A 68 5.62 -2.04 0.93
CA MET A 68 6.12 -1.82 2.30
C MET A 68 4.98 -1.82 3.32
N LEU A 69 3.86 -1.16 3.01
CA LEU A 69 2.66 -1.21 3.86
C LEU A 69 2.11 -2.64 3.99
N TYR A 70 2.05 -3.39 2.90
CA TYR A 70 1.62 -4.79 2.93
C TYR A 70 2.52 -5.65 3.83
N MET A 71 3.85 -5.50 3.73
CA MET A 71 4.80 -6.21 4.57
C MET A 71 4.70 -5.81 6.04
N TRP A 72 4.43 -4.54 6.34
CA TRP A 72 4.28 -4.04 7.71
C TRP A 72 3.05 -4.60 8.44
N LEU A 73 2.00 -4.94 7.69
CA LEU A 73 0.72 -5.40 8.22
C LEU A 73 0.60 -6.93 8.31
N ARG A 74 1.62 -7.67 7.88
CA ARG A 74 1.69 -9.14 7.97
C ARG A 74 2.39 -9.57 9.25
#